data_AF-A0A142CVB4-F1
#
_entry.id   AF-A0A142CVB4-F1
#
_cell.length_a   1.000
_cell.length_b   1.000
_cell.length_c   1.000
_cell.angle_alpha   90.00
_cell.angle_beta   90.00
_cell.angle_gamma   90.00
#
_symmetry.space_group_name_H-M   'P 1'
#
loop_
_entity.id
_entity.type
_entity.pdbx_description
1 polymer ?
#
loop_
_entity_poly.entity_id
_entity_poly.type
_entity_poly.pdbx_seq_one_letter_code
_entity_poly.pdbx_strand_id
1 'polypeptide(L)'
;MKRVVGLFLFLVLTSVVVFTILLNSSEKYPAKLHAGFQRPVEFNGVELLKGYPNAVTHVVVFRFKESPVGKNVWELEEVFDVAPDYLIIEIQNGSTLFCRAKSENGTFVFRGETCYGTLDEALTRRITLTGCLDATYIGHRLERNSILIFEFRAAKETTCVNKTVEVRGRLYDVLVRIETGNGTVEFPVKRVEGNYLTDEVYEIQK
;
A
#
# COMPACT_ATOMS: atom_id res chain seq x y z
N MET A 1 -17.14 -31.24 -48.90
CA MET A 1 -16.22 -31.42 -47.75
C MET A 1 -15.21 -30.28 -47.55
N LYS A 2 -14.48 -29.79 -48.58
CA LYS A 2 -13.44 -28.74 -48.40
C LYS A 2 -13.92 -27.42 -47.76
N ARG A 3 -15.16 -26.97 -48.06
CA ARG A 3 -15.74 -25.75 -47.47
C ARG A 3 -16.05 -25.85 -45.97
N VAL A 4 -16.42 -27.04 -45.48
CA VAL A 4 -16.78 -27.27 -44.07
C VAL A 4 -15.52 -27.27 -43.20
N VAL A 5 -14.43 -27.88 -43.70
CA VAL A 5 -13.13 -27.91 -43.01
C VAL A 5 -12.53 -26.52 -42.87
N GLY A 6 -12.63 -25.67 -43.90
CA GLY A 6 -12.16 -24.28 -43.84
C GLY A 6 -12.94 -23.43 -42.82
N LEU A 7 -14.27 -23.61 -42.74
CA LEU A 7 -15.11 -22.90 -41.77
C LEU A 7 -14.80 -23.33 -40.33
N PHE A 8 -14.54 -24.63 -40.12
CA PHE A 8 -14.20 -25.18 -38.82
C PHE A 8 -12.82 -24.70 -38.34
N LEU A 9 -11.82 -24.69 -39.23
CA LEU A 9 -10.48 -24.15 -38.94
C LEU A 9 -10.54 -22.66 -38.60
N PHE A 10 -11.35 -21.88 -39.33
CA PHE A 10 -11.52 -20.45 -39.05
C PHE A 10 -12.14 -20.20 -37.67
N LEU A 11 -13.18 -20.96 -37.30
CA LEU A 11 -13.83 -20.87 -35.98
C LEU A 11 -12.90 -21.26 -34.83
N VAL A 12 -12.07 -22.29 -35.02
CA VAL A 12 -11.07 -22.69 -34.01
C VAL A 12 -10.00 -21.60 -33.88
N LEU A 13 -9.53 -21.04 -34.99
CA LEU A 13 -8.52 -19.97 -34.95
C LEU A 13 -9.06 -18.72 -34.24
N THR A 14 -10.29 -18.29 -34.55
CA THR A 14 -10.90 -17.12 -33.91
C THR A 14 -11.21 -17.39 -32.45
N SER A 15 -11.65 -18.59 -32.09
CA SER A 15 -11.83 -19.02 -30.70
C SER A 15 -10.52 -18.95 -29.91
N VAL A 16 -9.41 -19.46 -30.46
CA VAL A 16 -8.10 -19.43 -29.81
C VAL A 16 -7.63 -17.99 -29.64
N VAL A 17 -7.76 -17.15 -30.68
CA VAL A 17 -7.38 -15.73 -30.62
C VAL A 17 -8.20 -14.98 -29.58
N VAL A 18 -9.53 -15.12 -29.57
CA VAL A 18 -10.41 -14.49 -28.59
C VAL A 18 -10.12 -14.98 -27.17
N PHE A 19 -9.87 -16.28 -26.98
CA PHE A 19 -9.50 -16.85 -25.70
C PHE A 19 -8.14 -16.33 -25.21
N THR A 20 -7.14 -16.18 -26.10
CA THR A 20 -5.86 -15.57 -25.74
C THR A 20 -5.97 -14.07 -25.42
N ILE A 21 -6.85 -13.33 -26.10
CA ILE A 21 -7.10 -11.91 -25.80
C ILE A 21 -7.81 -11.77 -24.45
N LEU A 22 -8.77 -12.64 -24.16
CA LEU A 22 -9.48 -12.68 -22.87
C LEU A 22 -8.54 -13.07 -21.72
N LEU A 23 -7.61 -14.01 -21.93
CA LEU A 23 -6.59 -14.36 -20.95
C LEU A 23 -5.60 -13.22 -20.69
N ASN A 24 -5.36 -12.37 -21.69
CA ASN A 24 -4.42 -11.24 -21.58
C ASN A 24 -5.08 -9.93 -21.13
N SER A 25 -6.39 -9.95 -20.83
CA SER A 25 -7.11 -8.83 -20.20
C SER A 25 -6.78 -8.77 -18.71
N SER A 26 -5.48 -8.64 -18.36
CA SER A 26 -5.10 -8.24 -17.01
C SER A 26 -5.68 -6.83 -16.78
N GLU A 27 -6.51 -6.67 -15.74
CA GLU A 27 -6.96 -5.35 -15.32
C GLU A 27 -5.75 -4.41 -15.19
N LYS A 28 -5.86 -3.23 -15.78
CA LYS A 28 -4.78 -2.24 -15.82
C LYS A 28 -5.12 -1.09 -14.90
N TYR A 29 -4.16 -0.67 -14.09
CA TYR A 29 -4.33 0.32 -13.04
C TYR A 29 -3.47 1.55 -13.36
N PRO A 30 -4.09 2.68 -13.79
CA PRO A 30 -3.36 3.90 -14.04
C PRO A 30 -2.94 4.55 -12.71
N ALA A 31 -1.68 5.00 -12.64
CA ALA A 31 -1.18 5.86 -11.59
C ALA A 31 -0.92 7.25 -12.20
N LYS A 32 -1.82 8.18 -11.90
CA LYS A 32 -1.70 9.58 -12.32
C LYS A 32 -0.94 10.35 -11.25
N LEU A 33 0.08 11.09 -11.64
CA LEU A 33 0.91 11.90 -10.77
C LEU A 33 0.87 13.36 -11.21
N HIS A 34 0.46 14.22 -10.27
CA HIS A 34 0.72 15.65 -10.30
C HIS A 34 1.82 15.98 -9.29
N ALA A 35 2.97 16.46 -9.74
CA ALA A 35 4.12 16.75 -8.88
C ALA A 35 4.63 18.19 -9.04
N GLY A 36 4.60 18.96 -7.95
CA GLY A 36 5.18 20.29 -7.83
C GLY A 36 6.44 20.30 -6.97
N PHE A 37 7.53 20.83 -7.53
CA PHE A 37 8.86 20.92 -6.94
C PHE A 37 9.28 22.38 -6.73
N GLN A 38 9.97 22.65 -5.62
CA GLN A 38 10.51 23.99 -5.33
C GLN A 38 11.69 24.36 -6.24
N ARG A 39 12.50 23.37 -6.61
CA ARG A 39 13.61 23.53 -7.56
C ARG A 39 13.31 22.73 -8.82
N PRO A 40 13.84 23.14 -9.99
CA PRO A 40 13.58 22.42 -11.22
C PRO A 40 14.24 21.03 -11.17
N VAL A 41 13.52 20.03 -11.67
CA VAL A 41 13.95 18.63 -11.71
C VAL A 41 13.72 18.03 -13.10
N GLU A 42 14.51 17.02 -13.44
CA GLU A 42 14.31 16.15 -14.59
C GLU A 42 13.68 14.83 -14.14
N PHE A 43 12.76 14.31 -14.95
CA PHE A 43 12.18 12.99 -14.74
C PHE A 43 13.13 11.90 -15.24
N ASN A 44 13.44 10.94 -14.38
CA ASN A 44 14.40 9.86 -14.59
C ASN A 44 13.76 8.47 -14.65
N GLY A 45 12.44 8.40 -14.84
CA GLY A 45 11.71 7.15 -15.03
C GLY A 45 10.89 6.73 -13.82
N VAL A 46 10.23 5.59 -13.99
CA VAL A 46 9.29 5.01 -13.03
C VAL A 46 9.67 3.56 -12.75
N GLU A 47 9.45 3.11 -11.52
CA GLU A 47 9.59 1.71 -11.15
C GLU A 47 8.43 1.26 -10.28
N LEU A 48 7.95 0.04 -10.51
CA LEU A 48 6.96 -0.61 -9.66
C LEU A 48 7.61 -1.70 -8.81
N LEU A 49 7.58 -1.51 -7.49
CA LEU A 49 8.02 -2.47 -6.50
C LEU A 49 6.82 -3.28 -6.01
N LYS A 50 6.58 -4.43 -6.67
CA LYS A 50 5.51 -5.35 -6.28
C LYS A 50 5.92 -6.17 -5.06
N GLY A 51 5.04 -6.23 -4.07
CA GLY A 51 5.25 -7.03 -2.87
C GLY A 51 6.30 -6.43 -1.92
N TYR A 52 6.53 -5.11 -1.99
CA TYR A 52 7.46 -4.40 -1.13
C TYR A 52 6.70 -3.41 -0.23
N PRO A 53 6.97 -3.38 1.09
CA PRO A 53 7.92 -4.21 1.84
C PRO A 53 7.33 -5.58 2.23
N ASN A 54 6.08 -5.85 1.86
CA ASN A 54 5.38 -7.11 2.13
C ASN A 54 4.53 -7.51 0.92
N ALA A 55 4.10 -8.78 0.88
CA ALA A 55 3.42 -9.37 -0.27
C ALA A 55 2.12 -8.66 -0.72
N VAL A 56 1.50 -7.87 0.14
CA VAL A 56 0.23 -7.16 -0.14
C VAL A 56 0.41 -5.68 -0.44
N THR A 57 1.66 -5.18 -0.44
CA THR A 57 1.97 -3.78 -0.72
C THR A 57 2.59 -3.63 -2.10
N HIS A 58 2.11 -2.68 -2.88
CA HIS A 58 2.62 -2.32 -4.20
C HIS A 58 2.99 -0.83 -4.19
N VAL A 59 4.27 -0.55 -4.46
CA VAL A 59 4.80 0.82 -4.40
C VAL A 59 5.28 1.21 -5.77
N VAL A 60 4.75 2.31 -6.31
CA VAL A 60 5.30 2.92 -7.51
C VAL A 60 6.23 4.08 -7.12
N VAL A 61 7.42 4.11 -7.70
CA VAL A 61 8.45 5.11 -7.44
C VAL A 61 8.68 5.91 -8.72
N PHE A 62 8.35 7.19 -8.70
CA PHE A 62 8.70 8.14 -9.76
C PHE A 62 9.99 8.84 -9.39
N ARG A 63 11.00 8.74 -10.27
CA ARG A 63 12.35 9.23 -10.01
C ARG A 63 12.57 10.58 -10.65
N PHE A 64 13.17 11.48 -9.90
CA PHE A 64 13.53 12.81 -10.32
C PHE A 64 14.93 13.16 -9.87
N LYS A 65 15.60 14.03 -10.64
CA LYS A 65 16.91 14.57 -10.29
C LYS A 65 16.90 16.08 -10.41
N GLU A 66 17.43 16.77 -9.41
CA GLU A 66 17.57 18.22 -9.44
C GLU A 66 18.45 18.63 -10.63
N SER A 67 17.93 19.53 -11.45
CA SER A 67 18.59 20.00 -12.67
C SER A 67 18.21 21.45 -12.94
N PRO A 68 19.17 22.37 -13.18
CA PRO A 68 18.87 23.78 -13.49
C PRO A 68 18.03 23.98 -14.76
N VAL A 69 18.03 23.01 -15.68
CA VAL A 69 17.26 23.05 -16.93
C VAL A 69 15.98 22.22 -16.88
N GLY A 70 15.67 21.66 -15.71
CA GLY A 70 14.47 20.86 -15.47
C GLY A 70 13.18 21.68 -15.39
N LYS A 71 12.11 21.04 -14.88
CA LYS A 71 10.80 21.66 -14.65
C LYS A 71 10.41 21.59 -13.19
N ASN A 72 9.63 22.57 -12.75
CA ASN A 72 9.06 22.59 -11.40
C ASN A 72 7.73 21.84 -11.30
N VAL A 73 7.02 21.62 -12.40
CA VAL A 73 5.70 20.96 -12.37
C VAL A 73 5.67 19.85 -13.41
N TRP A 74 5.18 18.69 -12.99
CA TRP A 74 5.06 17.48 -13.80
C TRP A 74 3.66 16.89 -13.70
N GLU A 75 3.12 16.52 -14.85
CA GLU A 75 1.91 15.70 -15.00
C GLU A 75 2.35 14.42 -15.70
N LEU A 76 2.28 13.30 -15.00
CA LEU A 76 2.72 12.00 -15.50
C LEU A 76 1.62 10.96 -15.29
N GLU A 77 1.52 10.01 -16.20
CA GLU A 77 0.59 8.89 -16.07
C GLU A 77 1.32 7.63 -16.52
N GLU A 78 1.28 6.60 -15.68
CA GLU A 78 1.84 5.29 -15.98
C GLU A 78 0.83 4.21 -15.64
N VAL A 79 0.85 3.12 -16.41
CA VAL A 79 -0.16 2.06 -16.31
C VAL A 79 0.48 0.77 -15.83
N PHE A 80 -0.04 0.24 -14.74
CA PHE A 80 0.47 -0.97 -14.10
C PHE A 80 -0.51 -2.13 -14.20
N ASP A 81 0.01 -3.33 -14.03
CA ASP A 81 -0.77 -4.58 -13.99
C ASP A 81 -1.25 -4.95 -12.58
N VAL A 82 -0.89 -4.14 -11.57
CA VAL A 82 -1.44 -4.19 -10.20
C VAL A 82 -1.69 -2.77 -9.71
N ALA A 83 -2.70 -2.60 -8.86
CA ALA A 83 -3.02 -1.30 -8.26
C ALA A 83 -1.90 -0.87 -7.30
N PRO A 84 -1.27 0.31 -7.47
CA PRO A 84 -0.33 0.82 -6.50
C PRO A 84 -1.04 1.25 -5.20
N ASP A 85 -0.57 0.78 -4.06
CA ASP A 85 -1.02 1.25 -2.74
C ASP A 85 -0.36 2.57 -2.35
N TYR A 86 0.89 2.77 -2.77
CA TYR A 86 1.68 3.97 -2.49
C TYR A 86 2.36 4.47 -3.76
N LEU A 87 2.37 5.80 -3.93
CA LEU A 87 3.24 6.47 -4.88
C LEU A 87 4.30 7.28 -4.13
N ILE A 88 5.56 7.02 -4.44
CA ILE A 88 6.72 7.66 -3.86
C ILE A 88 7.44 8.48 -4.94
N ILE A 89 7.84 9.68 -4.59
CA ILE A 89 8.73 10.53 -5.36
C ILE A 89 10.14 10.34 -4.82
N GLU A 90 11.02 9.76 -5.62
CA GLU A 90 12.46 9.69 -5.33
C GLU A 90 13.13 10.93 -5.94
N ILE A 91 13.76 11.76 -5.12
CA ILE A 91 14.43 12.99 -5.55
C ILE A 91 15.93 12.89 -5.27
N GLN A 92 16.75 13.05 -6.30
CA GLN A 92 18.20 13.12 -6.20
C GLN A 92 18.68 14.58 -6.22
N ASN A 93 19.14 15.11 -5.09
CA ASN A 93 19.59 16.50 -4.92
C ASN A 93 20.91 16.62 -4.13
N GLY A 94 21.85 15.69 -4.38
CA GLY A 94 23.07 15.52 -3.61
C GLY A 94 22.94 14.43 -2.54
N SER A 95 21.73 14.22 -2.02
CA SER A 95 21.28 12.99 -1.36
C SER A 95 20.05 12.43 -2.09
N THR A 96 19.59 11.24 -1.68
CA THR A 96 18.33 10.67 -2.17
C THR A 96 17.26 10.87 -1.11
N LEU A 97 16.14 11.45 -1.49
CA LEU A 97 14.97 11.65 -0.63
C LEU A 97 13.77 10.90 -1.20
N PHE A 98 12.94 10.35 -0.32
CA PHE A 98 11.73 9.62 -0.68
C PHE A 98 10.52 10.34 -0.10
N CYS A 99 9.66 10.88 -0.95
CA CYS A 99 8.50 11.67 -0.53
C CYS A 99 7.21 10.95 -0.91
N ARG A 100 6.30 10.75 0.03
CA ARG A 100 5.02 10.09 -0.26
C ARG A 100 4.07 11.09 -0.93
N ALA A 101 3.49 10.73 -2.06
CA ALA A 101 2.41 11.49 -2.67
C ALA A 101 1.07 11.16 -2.00
N LYS A 102 0.19 12.15 -1.90
CA LYS A 102 -1.16 11.98 -1.37
C LYS A 102 -2.11 11.58 -2.48
N SER A 103 -2.99 10.60 -2.24
CA SER A 103 -4.06 10.26 -3.17
C SER A 103 -5.23 11.23 -3.00
N GLU A 104 -5.51 12.03 -4.03
CA GLU A 104 -6.63 12.98 -4.11
C GLU A 104 -7.48 12.62 -5.34
N ASN A 105 -8.71 12.12 -5.12
CA ASN A 105 -9.68 11.84 -6.19
C ASN A 105 -9.14 10.96 -7.35
N GLY A 106 -8.30 9.97 -7.06
CA GLY A 106 -7.71 9.07 -8.06
C GLY A 106 -6.44 9.60 -8.75
N THR A 107 -5.93 10.76 -8.32
CA THR A 107 -4.63 11.29 -8.73
C THR A 107 -3.71 11.38 -7.51
N PHE A 108 -2.46 10.96 -7.66
CA PHE A 108 -1.43 11.18 -6.64
C PHE A 108 -0.86 12.58 -6.80
N VAL A 109 -0.83 13.33 -5.70
CA VAL A 109 -0.43 14.74 -5.65
C VAL A 109 0.79 14.89 -4.74
N PHE A 110 1.85 15.51 -5.26
CA PHE A 110 3.03 15.91 -4.51
C PHE A 110 3.20 17.44 -4.61
N ARG A 111 3.35 18.12 -3.46
CA ARG A 111 3.53 19.59 -3.38
C ARG A 111 4.70 19.98 -2.47
N GLY A 112 5.79 19.21 -2.48
CA GLY A 112 6.97 19.49 -1.63
C GLY A 112 6.77 19.14 -0.15
N GLU A 113 6.04 18.06 0.12
CA GLU A 113 5.69 17.60 1.48
C GLU A 113 6.79 16.74 2.15
N THR A 114 6.47 16.13 3.29
CA THR A 114 7.34 15.30 4.13
C THR A 114 8.10 14.24 3.31
N CYS A 115 9.41 14.44 3.19
CA CYS A 115 10.34 13.51 2.58
C CYS A 115 11.17 12.83 3.66
N TYR A 116 11.63 11.62 3.35
CA TYR A 116 12.37 10.76 4.25
C TYR A 116 13.72 10.37 3.65
N GLY A 117 14.67 9.97 4.49
CA GLY A 117 16.01 9.58 4.04
C GLY A 117 16.03 8.19 3.38
N THR A 118 15.03 7.36 3.68
CA THR A 118 14.90 6.02 3.11
C THR A 118 13.47 5.73 2.63
N LEU A 119 13.35 4.80 1.69
CA LEU A 119 12.05 4.32 1.22
C LEU A 119 11.24 3.66 2.35
N ASP A 120 11.92 2.94 3.26
CA ASP A 120 11.28 2.28 4.41
C ASP A 120 10.63 3.29 5.35
N GLU A 121 11.30 4.40 5.65
CA GLU A 121 10.72 5.49 6.42
C GLU A 121 9.52 6.09 5.71
N ALA A 122 9.63 6.32 4.39
CA ALA A 122 8.53 6.83 3.57
C ALA A 122 7.33 5.89 3.47
N LEU A 123 7.50 4.61 3.81
CA LEU A 123 6.46 3.57 3.87
C LEU A 123 6.04 3.21 5.29
N THR A 124 6.69 3.79 6.30
CA THR A 124 6.34 3.57 7.70
C THR A 124 5.07 4.31 8.06
N ARG A 125 4.26 3.70 8.93
CA ARG A 125 2.96 4.18 9.40
C ARG A 125 2.83 3.81 10.86
N ARG A 126 2.11 4.62 11.62
CA ARG A 126 1.81 4.37 13.02
C ARG A 126 0.40 3.80 13.11
N ILE A 127 0.26 2.67 13.78
CA ILE A 127 -1.03 2.05 14.08
C ILE A 127 -1.22 2.11 15.58
N THR A 128 -2.31 2.73 16.03
CA THR A 128 -2.64 2.86 17.44
C THR A 128 -3.85 1.99 17.76
N LEU A 129 -3.69 1.06 18.69
CA LEU A 129 -4.80 0.32 19.29
C LEU A 129 -5.26 1.04 20.56
N THR A 130 -6.57 1.28 20.65
CA THR A 130 -7.22 1.85 21.82
C THR A 130 -8.44 1.02 22.25
N GLY A 131 -8.75 1.02 23.55
CA GLY A 131 -9.92 0.36 24.11
C GLY A 131 -9.62 -0.39 25.41
N CYS A 132 -10.64 -1.01 26.01
CA CYS A 132 -10.51 -1.73 27.28
C CYS A 132 -11.03 -3.17 27.18
N LEU A 133 -10.33 -4.12 27.79
CA LEU A 133 -10.62 -5.56 27.77
C LEU A 133 -10.31 -6.19 29.13
N ASP A 134 -10.98 -7.30 29.44
CA ASP A 134 -10.65 -8.18 30.59
C ASP A 134 -9.43 -9.05 30.26
N ALA A 135 -8.33 -8.40 29.91
CA ALA A 135 -7.07 -8.99 29.50
C ALA A 135 -5.92 -8.00 29.69
N THR A 136 -4.72 -8.50 29.91
CA THR A 136 -3.48 -7.70 30.02
C THR A 136 -2.75 -7.70 28.70
N TYR A 137 -2.40 -6.52 28.18
CA TYR A 137 -1.55 -6.40 26.98
C TYR A 137 -0.14 -6.93 27.25
N ILE A 138 0.32 -7.86 26.42
CA ILE A 138 1.64 -8.50 26.56
C ILE A 138 2.61 -8.15 25.41
N GLY A 139 2.11 -7.64 24.29
CA GLY A 139 2.97 -7.25 23.17
C GLY A 139 2.24 -7.20 21.84
N HIS A 140 3.00 -7.11 20.77
CA HIS A 140 2.48 -7.20 19.41
C HIS A 140 3.45 -8.00 18.55
N ARG A 141 2.93 -8.54 17.45
CA ARG A 141 3.74 -9.15 16.40
C ARG A 141 3.14 -8.88 15.03
N LEU A 142 3.99 -9.00 14.02
CA LEU A 142 3.60 -8.86 12.63
C LEU A 142 3.68 -10.23 11.95
N GLU A 143 2.53 -10.82 11.65
CA GLU A 143 2.45 -12.09 10.95
C GLU A 143 2.53 -11.83 9.43
N ARG A 144 3.40 -12.57 8.73
CA ARG A 144 3.65 -12.42 7.28
C ARG A 144 3.95 -10.96 6.85
N ASN A 145 4.53 -10.17 7.74
CA ASN A 145 4.82 -8.74 7.54
C ASN A 145 3.62 -7.86 7.12
N SER A 146 2.39 -8.35 7.29
CA SER A 146 1.17 -7.70 6.77
C SER A 146 -0.05 -7.86 7.66
N ILE A 147 -0.02 -8.72 8.68
CA ILE A 147 -1.10 -8.85 9.65
C ILE A 147 -0.55 -8.41 11.01
N LEU A 148 -1.03 -7.28 11.51
CA LEU A 148 -0.62 -6.77 12.82
C LEU A 148 -1.50 -7.40 13.90
N ILE A 149 -0.87 -8.06 14.86
CA ILE A 149 -1.56 -8.75 15.95
C ILE A 149 -1.13 -8.11 17.26
N PHE A 150 -2.08 -7.51 17.98
CA PHE A 150 -1.90 -7.11 19.37
C PHE A 150 -2.26 -8.28 20.28
N GLU A 151 -1.32 -8.64 21.15
CA GLU A 151 -1.40 -9.84 21.98
C GLU A 151 -1.72 -9.47 23.42
N PHE A 152 -2.66 -10.22 23.98
CA PHE A 152 -3.17 -10.07 25.32
C PHE A 152 -3.19 -11.42 26.02
N ARG A 153 -3.17 -11.41 27.35
CA ARG A 153 -3.43 -12.56 28.20
C ARG A 153 -4.67 -12.32 29.04
N ALA A 154 -5.59 -13.29 29.08
CA ALA A 154 -6.82 -13.17 29.85
C ALA A 154 -6.53 -12.81 31.32
N ALA A 155 -7.27 -11.84 31.84
CA ALA A 155 -7.15 -11.34 33.20
C ALA A 155 -8.54 -11.12 33.79
N LYS A 156 -8.66 -11.12 35.12
CA LYS A 156 -9.95 -10.83 35.80
C LYS A 156 -10.25 -9.33 35.88
N GLU A 157 -9.24 -8.50 35.65
CA GLU A 157 -9.34 -7.05 35.71
C GLU A 157 -9.38 -6.48 34.29
N THR A 158 -10.25 -5.50 34.09
CA THR A 158 -10.31 -4.73 32.85
C THR A 158 -9.08 -3.82 32.75
N THR A 159 -8.29 -3.96 31.69
CA THR A 159 -7.20 -3.03 31.37
C THR A 159 -7.53 -2.24 30.10
N CYS A 160 -7.19 -0.96 30.12
CA CYS A 160 -7.32 -0.09 28.95
C CYS A 160 -5.96 0.08 28.29
N VAL A 161 -5.94 -0.05 26.96
CA VAL A 161 -4.74 0.14 26.14
C VAL A 161 -4.84 1.42 25.33
N ASN A 162 -3.68 2.05 25.16
CA ASN A 162 -3.42 3.06 24.15
C ASN A 162 -1.98 2.80 23.68
N LYS A 163 -1.84 1.99 22.63
CA LYS A 163 -0.54 1.48 22.17
C LYS A 163 -0.36 1.76 20.70
N THR A 164 0.69 2.51 20.39
CA THR A 164 1.11 2.81 19.02
C THR A 164 2.28 1.93 18.62
N VAL A 165 2.21 1.35 17.43
CA VAL A 165 3.26 0.54 16.82
C VAL A 165 3.54 1.04 15.41
N GLU A 166 4.78 0.91 14.96
CA GLU A 166 5.17 1.27 13.61
C GLU A 166 5.13 0.04 12.70
N VAL A 167 4.47 0.18 11.57
CA VAL A 167 4.38 -0.86 10.53
C VAL A 167 4.80 -0.28 9.19
N ARG A 168 5.35 -1.13 8.33
CA ARG A 168 5.82 -0.73 7.00
C ARG A 168 4.86 -1.26 5.94
N GLY A 169 4.48 -0.38 5.01
CA GLY A 169 3.56 -0.70 3.93
C GLY A 169 2.11 -0.86 4.39
N ARG A 170 1.33 -1.52 3.55
CA ARG A 170 -0.07 -1.82 3.79
C ARG A 170 -0.19 -3.06 4.68
N LEU A 171 -1.17 -3.03 5.57
CA LEU A 171 -1.61 -4.21 6.30
C LEU A 171 -2.79 -4.85 5.58
N TYR A 172 -2.81 -6.18 5.58
CA TYR A 172 -3.97 -6.98 5.24
C TYR A 172 -5.02 -6.90 6.34
N ASP A 173 -4.58 -6.95 7.61
CA ASP A 173 -5.48 -6.92 8.76
C ASP A 173 -4.80 -6.42 10.05
N VAL A 174 -5.62 -5.98 11.01
CA VAL A 174 -5.23 -5.64 12.37
C VAL A 174 -6.11 -6.42 13.32
N LEU A 175 -5.49 -7.23 14.17
CA LEU A 175 -6.19 -8.18 15.05
C LEU A 175 -5.82 -7.96 16.52
N VAL A 176 -6.75 -8.32 17.39
CA VAL A 176 -6.50 -8.49 18.83
C VAL A 176 -6.66 -9.97 19.16
N ARG A 177 -5.64 -10.57 19.77
CA ARG A 177 -5.64 -11.98 20.20
C ARG A 177 -5.45 -12.08 21.71
N ILE A 178 -6.34 -12.79 22.38
CA ILE A 178 -6.30 -13.03 23.83
C ILE A 178 -5.92 -14.49 24.08
N GLU A 179 -4.77 -14.71 24.72
CA GLU A 179 -4.35 -16.00 25.27
C GLU A 179 -5.19 -16.33 26.51
N THR A 180 -5.90 -17.47 26.46
CA THR A 180 -6.69 -18.02 27.54
C THR A 180 -6.14 -19.38 27.96
N GLY A 181 -6.59 -19.93 29.09
CA GLY A 181 -6.22 -21.30 29.48
C GLY A 181 -6.64 -22.39 28.49
N ASN A 182 -7.58 -22.09 27.58
CA ASN A 182 -8.14 -23.04 26.61
C ASN A 182 -7.72 -22.74 25.16
N GLY A 183 -6.77 -21.83 24.95
CA GLY A 183 -6.31 -21.42 23.62
C GLY A 183 -6.43 -19.92 23.38
N THR A 184 -6.44 -19.50 22.12
CA THR A 184 -6.46 -18.08 21.72
C THR A 184 -7.81 -17.70 21.13
N VAL A 185 -8.34 -16.55 21.51
CA VAL A 185 -9.57 -15.96 20.95
C VAL A 185 -9.24 -14.65 20.26
N GLU A 186 -9.86 -14.39 19.10
CA GLU A 186 -9.76 -13.12 18.38
C GLU A 186 -10.87 -12.17 18.83
N PHE A 187 -10.52 -10.90 19.06
CA PHE A 187 -11.45 -9.86 19.45
C PHE A 187 -11.63 -8.85 18.31
N PRO A 188 -12.87 -8.45 18.00
CA PRO A 188 -13.12 -7.51 16.92
C PRO A 188 -12.51 -6.13 17.21
N VAL A 189 -11.85 -5.58 16.20
CA VAL A 189 -11.42 -4.17 16.19
C VAL A 189 -12.05 -3.46 15.00
N LYS A 190 -12.30 -2.17 15.17
CA LYS A 190 -12.79 -1.31 14.08
C LYS A 190 -11.81 -0.18 13.87
N ARG A 191 -11.49 0.09 12.61
CA ARG A 191 -10.75 1.29 12.24
C ARG A 191 -11.62 2.52 12.52
N VAL A 192 -11.09 3.48 13.27
CA VAL A 192 -11.74 4.77 13.49
C VAL A 192 -11.55 5.61 12.23
N GLU A 193 -12.65 6.02 11.60
CA GLU A 193 -12.61 6.82 10.37
C GLU A 193 -12.13 8.26 10.68
N GLY A 194 -11.14 8.73 9.92
CA GLY A 194 -10.60 10.09 9.99
C GLY A 194 -9.42 10.28 9.03
N ASN A 195 -9.04 11.54 8.77
CA ASN A 195 -7.92 11.88 7.88
C ASN A 195 -6.58 11.67 8.58
N TYR A 196 -6.13 10.41 8.67
CA TYR A 196 -4.84 10.09 9.27
C TYR A 196 -3.98 9.33 8.27
N LEU A 197 -3.27 10.10 7.43
CA LEU A 197 -2.34 9.56 6.43
C LEU A 197 -1.11 8.88 7.07
N THR A 198 -0.83 9.14 8.36
CA THR A 198 0.31 8.57 9.10
C THR A 198 -0.09 7.75 10.32
N ASP A 199 -1.19 8.07 11.01
CA ASP A 199 -1.55 7.49 12.31
C ASP A 199 -2.95 6.83 12.24
N GLU A 200 -3.04 5.56 11.83
CA GLU A 200 -4.32 4.87 11.89
C GLU A 200 -4.66 4.50 13.33
N VAL A 201 -5.93 4.66 13.72
CA VAL A 201 -6.43 4.27 15.04
C VAL A 201 -7.43 3.13 14.88
N TYR A 202 -7.26 2.09 15.67
CA TYR A 202 -8.13 0.94 15.79
C TYR A 202 -8.70 0.89 17.19
N GLU A 203 -10.02 0.76 17.29
CA GLU A 203 -10.73 0.66 18.55
C GLU A 203 -11.25 -0.76 18.77
N ILE A 204 -10.95 -1.31 19.94
CA ILE A 204 -11.51 -2.59 20.40
C ILE A 204 -13.02 -2.43 20.56
N GLN A 205 -13.79 -3.24 19.84
CA GLN A 205 -15.25 -3.23 19.94
C GLN A 205 -15.66 -3.95 21.22
N LYS A 206 -16.61 -3.37 21.97
CA LYS A 206 -17.20 -3.99 23.17
C LYS A 206 -18.30 -4.98 22.81
#